data_AF-A0A0Q6YZE1-F1
#
_entry.id   AF-A0A0Q6YZE1-F1
#
_cell.length_a   1.000
_cell.length_b   1.000
_cell.length_c   1.000
_cell.angle_alpha   90.00
_cell.angle_beta   90.00
_cell.angle_gamma   90.00
#
_symmetry.space_group_name_H-M   'P 1'
#
loop_
_entity.id
_entity.type
_entity.pdbx_description
1 polymer ?
#
loop_
_entity_poly.entity_id
_entity_poly.type
_entity_poly.pdbx_seq_one_letter_code
_entity_poly.pdbx_strand_id
1 'polypeptide(L)' 'MTRNKRAIIMKNNSPKLNFDIPPRPIRAEWEKTIAALRPFLSDEKFAETEKVHWRMFERASRWYTPDSR' A
#
# COMPACT_ATOMS: atom_id res chain seq x y z
N MET A 1 -58.92 8.44 1.84
CA MET A 1 -57.84 7.48 1.51
C MET A 1 -57.03 8.04 0.36
N THR A 2 -55.81 8.52 0.61
CA THR A 2 -54.91 8.95 -0.48
C THR A 2 -53.46 8.68 -0.10
N ARG A 3 -52.78 7.98 -1.01
CA ARG A 3 -51.49 7.28 -0.88
C ARG A 3 -50.33 8.19 -0.42
N ASN A 4 -49.72 7.84 0.71
CA ASN A 4 -48.38 8.27 1.07
C ASN A 4 -47.36 7.57 0.16
N LYS A 5 -46.79 8.31 -0.81
CA LYS A 5 -45.63 7.85 -1.58
C LYS A 5 -44.39 7.95 -0.69
N ARG A 6 -44.05 6.85 -0.01
CA ARG A 6 -42.75 6.72 0.67
C ARG A 6 -41.68 6.58 -0.41
N ALA A 7 -40.87 7.62 -0.58
CA ALA A 7 -39.66 7.54 -1.39
C ALA A 7 -38.74 6.48 -0.78
N ILE A 8 -38.45 5.42 -1.54
CA ILE A 8 -37.44 4.44 -1.19
C ILE A 8 -36.11 5.14 -1.45
N ILE A 9 -35.50 5.68 -0.40
CA ILE A 9 -34.10 6.08 -0.43
C ILE A 9 -33.33 4.77 -0.57
N MET A 10 -32.92 4.46 -1.80
CA MET A 10 -31.91 3.42 -2.04
C MET A 10 -30.65 3.89 -1.30
N LYS A 11 -30.46 3.38 -0.08
CA LYS A 11 -29.13 3.38 0.53
C LYS A 11 -28.27 2.60 -0.46
N ASN A 12 -27.39 3.30 -1.16
CA ASN A 12 -26.28 2.70 -1.89
C ASN A 12 -25.44 1.94 -0.87
N ASN A 13 -25.88 0.73 -0.54
CA ASN A 13 -25.16 -0.24 0.24
C ASN A 13 -24.24 -1.00 -0.70
N SER A 14 -23.56 -0.27 -1.59
CA SER A 14 -22.34 -0.78 -2.17
C SER A 14 -21.42 -1.02 -0.98
N PRO A 15 -20.94 -2.25 -0.75
CA PRO A 15 -19.87 -2.41 0.22
C PRO A 15 -18.80 -1.44 -0.22
N LYS A 16 -18.47 -0.45 0.64
CA LYS A 16 -17.26 0.32 0.45
C LYS A 16 -16.19 -0.75 0.31
N LEU A 17 -15.64 -0.90 -0.88
CA LEU A 17 -14.46 -1.72 -1.06
C LEU A 17 -13.45 -1.02 -0.16
N ASN A 18 -13.29 -1.52 1.05
CA ASN A 18 -12.15 -1.22 1.89
C ASN A 18 -11.00 -1.85 1.11
N PHE A 19 -10.48 -1.11 0.12
CA PHE A 19 -9.15 -1.36 -0.35
C PHE A 19 -8.32 -1.17 0.91
N ASP A 20 -7.93 -2.27 1.54
CA ASP A 20 -6.95 -2.24 2.61
C ASP A 20 -5.75 -1.54 2.02
N ILE A 21 -5.63 -0.24 2.33
CA ILE A 21 -4.43 0.51 2.05
C ILE A 21 -3.37 -0.29 2.79
N PRO A 22 -2.29 -0.73 2.11
CA PRO A 22 -1.26 -1.48 2.78
C PRO A 22 -0.74 -0.71 4.02
N PRO A 23 0.02 -1.34 4.91
CA PRO A 23 0.77 -0.57 5.88
C PRO A 23 1.77 0.36 5.15
N ARG A 24 1.94 1.58 5.68
CA ARG A 24 2.99 2.48 5.20
C ARG A 24 4.34 1.76 5.30
N PRO A 25 5.15 1.72 4.23
CA PRO A 25 6.44 1.04 4.29
C PRO A 25 7.35 1.73 5.32
N ILE A 26 7.85 0.96 6.28
CA ILE A 26 8.75 1.45 7.33
C ILE A 26 10.17 1.20 6.86
N ARG A 27 10.96 2.27 6.66
CA ARG A 27 12.33 2.18 6.13
C ARG A 27 13.20 1.16 6.90
N ALA A 28 13.15 1.18 8.23
CA ALA A 28 13.94 0.27 9.07
C ALA A 28 13.61 -1.22 8.84
N GLU A 29 12.37 -1.57 8.48
CA GLU A 29 11.99 -2.95 8.17
C GLU A 29 12.52 -3.38 6.80
N TRP A 30 12.52 -2.46 5.82
CA TRP A 30 13.11 -2.69 4.51
C TRP A 30 14.64 -2.86 4.61
N GLU A 31 15.32 -2.00 5.38
CA GLU A 31 16.77 -2.12 5.66
C GLU A 31 17.11 -3.49 6.28
N LYS A 32 16.34 -3.95 7.26
CA LYS A 32 16.50 -5.29 7.86
C LYS A 32 16.30 -6.40 6.82
N THR A 33 15.30 -6.25 5.95
CA THR A 33 14.97 -7.24 4.93
C THR A 33 16.09 -7.39 3.91
N ILE A 34 16.62 -6.28 3.37
CA ILE A 34 17.73 -6.35 2.40
C ILE A 34 19.01 -6.85 3.07
N ALA A 35 19.32 -6.45 4.30
CA ALA A 35 20.48 -6.93 5.03
C ALA A 35 20.45 -8.45 5.27
N ALA A 36 19.27 -9.03 5.50
CA ALA A 36 19.11 -10.47 5.69
C ALA A 36 19.47 -11.29 4.44
N LEU A 37 19.45 -10.69 3.25
CA LEU A 37 19.82 -11.35 1.99
C LEU A 37 21.34 -11.36 1.74
N ARG A 38 22.11 -10.53 2.46
CA ARG A 38 23.55 -10.37 2.25
C ARG A 38 24.35 -11.67 2.31
N PRO A 39 24.11 -12.60 3.26
CA PRO A 39 24.89 -13.84 3.34
C PRO A 39 24.65 -14.82 2.19
N PHE A 40 23.56 -14.65 1.43
CA PHE A 40 23.11 -15.60 0.41
C PHE A 40 23.43 -15.17 -1.03
N LEU A 41 23.94 -13.95 -1.21
CA LEU A 41 24.15 -13.35 -2.53
C LEU A 41 25.61 -12.94 -2.71
N SER A 42 26.11 -13.05 -3.94
CA SER A 42 27.36 -12.40 -4.32
C SER A 42 27.20 -10.87 -4.29
N ASP A 43 28.31 -10.14 -4.27
CA ASP A 43 28.28 -8.67 -4.26
C ASP A 43 27.52 -8.08 -5.45
N GLU A 44 27.72 -8.62 -6.65
CA GLU A 44 27.03 -8.18 -7.86
C GLU A 44 25.51 -8.42 -7.76
N LYS A 45 25.10 -9.62 -7.32
CA LYS A 45 23.68 -9.96 -7.16
C LYS A 45 23.02 -9.21 -6.00
N PHE A 46 23.77 -8.93 -4.95
CA PHE A 46 23.29 -8.09 -3.86
C PHE A 46 23.03 -6.66 -4.35
N ALA A 47 23.96 -6.06 -5.11
CA ALA A 47 23.80 -4.71 -5.64
C ALA A 47 22.61 -4.58 -6.60
N GLU A 48 22.40 -5.57 -7.48
CA GLU A 48 21.20 -5.65 -8.33
C GLU A 48 19.91 -5.72 -7.48
N THR A 49 19.92 -6.57 -6.46
CA THR A 49 18.77 -6.79 -5.56
C THR A 49 18.46 -5.54 -4.74
N GLU A 50 19.47 -4.88 -4.19
CA GLU A 50 19.35 -3.65 -3.42
C GLU A 50 18.71 -2.52 -4.25
N LYS A 51 19.14 -2.38 -5.51
CA LYS A 51 18.56 -1.39 -6.44
C LYS A 51 17.07 -1.63 -6.67
N VAL A 52 16.66 -2.88 -6.89
CA VAL A 52 15.25 -3.23 -7.08
C VAL A 52 14.46 -3.06 -5.79
N HIS A 53 15.02 -3.48 -4.65
CA HIS A 53 14.44 -3.36 -3.32
C HIS A 53 14.06 -1.91 -2.99
N TRP A 54 14.99 -0.96 -3.16
CA TRP A 54 14.73 0.45 -2.87
C TRP A 54 13.75 1.09 -3.86
N ARG A 55 13.79 0.71 -5.14
CA ARG A 55 12.78 1.16 -6.11
C ARG A 55 11.36 0.71 -5.73
N MET A 56 11.21 -0.48 -5.16
CA MET A 56 9.92 -0.96 -4.66
C MET A 56 9.49 -0.22 -3.39
N PHE A 57 10.42 0.10 -2.48
CA PHE A 57 10.16 0.94 -1.32
C PHE A 57 9.61 2.32 -1.71
N GLU A 58 10.25 2.99 -2.68
CA GLU A 58 9.81 4.29 -3.19
C GLU A 58 8.43 4.21 -3.84
N ARG A 59 8.20 3.16 -4.66
CA ARG A 59 6.90 2.91 -5.28
C ARG A 59 5.82 2.67 -4.23
N ALA A 60 6.12 1.91 -3.18
CA ALA A 60 5.20 1.68 -2.07
C ALA A 60 4.93 2.97 -1.29
N SER A 61 5.96 3.81 -1.09
CA SER A 61 5.86 5.08 -0.36
C SER A 61 4.96 6.09 -1.08
N ARG A 62 4.91 6.06 -2.42
CA ARG A 62 4.04 6.94 -3.23
C ARG A 62 2.54 6.80 -2.96
N TRP A 63 2.08 5.65 -2.45
CA TRP A 63 0.69 5.46 -2.05
C TRP A 63 0.31 6.25 -0.80
N TYR A 64 1.32 6.68 -0.02
CA TYR A 64 1.16 7.51 1.16
C TYR A 64 1.77 8.89 0.85
N THR A 65 1.21 9.56 -0.17
CA THR A 65 1.45 11.00 -0.34
C THR A 65 1.27 11.68 1.02
N PRO A 66 2.19 12.57 1.45
CA PRO A 66 1.87 13.48 2.53
C PRO A 66 0.66 14.27 2.04
N ASP A 67 -0.40 14.27 2.84
CA ASP A 67 -1.56 15.12 2.63
C ASP A 67 -1.03 16.56 2.58
N SER A 68 -0.77 17.08 1.39
CA SER A 68 -0.31 18.44 1.18
C SER A 68 -1.54 19.33 1.37
N ARG A 69 -1.82 19.63 2.63
CA ARG A 69 -2.57 20.81 3.05
C ARG A 69 -1.85 22.08 2.60
#